data_AF-J9BM48-F1
#
_entry.id   AF-J9BM48-F1
#
_cell.length_a   1.000
_cell.length_b   1.000
_cell.length_c   1.000
_cell.angle_alpha   90.00
_cell.angle_beta   90.00
_cell.angle_gamma   90.00
#
_symmetry.space_group_name_H-M   'P 1'
#
loop_
_entity.id
_entity.type
_entity.pdbx_description
1 polymer ?
#
loop_
_entity_poly.entity_id
_entity_poly.type
_entity_poly.pdbx_seq_one_letter_code
_entity_poly.pdbx_strand_id
1 'polypeptide(L)'
;MNELWDLCLHAFQAAIDAAQPYQRVHDTLCLTNGCVKVGQRIYRVNHNIHLAAFGKAALDMVRGAEDALDDHIIEGIASVPRGTLQKLKNINLRTKFLEGATNNLPDEDACNNARLIEEMAERLQTSNDIFLVLVSGGGSALLSAPVSSISLDDKRKTINAMTSRGADIKQVNTVRIALSRLKGGKLAQIAHPAKTLAIIVSDVVGDSLEFIASGPTVISPDKHDPVIILKGLNAWDAIPSSVQAALNEPRKINSAHDIDVHNTIVANNKSALLGASEVLRKNGYQCHVVSSAVMEDANLFGFQLANVINAAVAGKSFYQALQSANMISANNAAPYGDKTALLFGGECTVTVKGSGKGGRNQQIVLAALSKLFEQSNFGQEKVEFALMSAGTDGQDGPTDAAGAVLTSNDMQYIREVGSQWKKTVIDGYINNNDSYNFWKKFNNGKSHIIFGPTGTNVMDVQVLLLNTK
;
A
#
# COMPACT_ATOMS: atom_id res chain seq x y z
N MET A 1 4.03 27.09 18.76
CA MET A 1 3.68 25.89 17.98
C MET A 1 4.98 25.27 17.52
N ASN A 2 5.04 23.95 17.36
CA ASN A 2 6.28 23.26 17.01
C ASN A 2 6.41 23.25 15.48
N GLU A 3 7.14 24.21 14.90
CA GLU A 3 7.20 24.42 13.44
C GLU A 3 7.57 23.15 12.66
N LEU A 4 8.43 22.29 13.21
CA LEU A 4 8.79 21.02 12.59
C LEU A 4 7.66 19.99 12.60
N TRP A 5 6.85 19.98 13.67
CA TRP A 5 5.67 19.12 13.73
C TRP A 5 4.63 19.54 12.68
N ASP A 6 4.34 20.84 12.59
CA ASP A 6 3.41 21.40 11.59
C ASP A 6 3.91 21.07 10.17
N LEU A 7 5.21 21.18 9.92
CA LEU A 7 5.82 20.83 8.65
C LEU A 7 5.70 19.32 8.33
N CYS A 8 5.90 18.43 9.30
CA CYS A 8 5.68 17.00 9.13
C CYS A 8 4.23 16.70 8.71
N LEU A 9 3.24 17.32 9.36
CA LEU A 9 1.83 17.12 9.00
C LEU A 9 1.49 17.68 7.62
N HIS A 10 2.00 18.85 7.25
CA HIS A 10 1.82 19.38 5.90
C HIS A 10 2.45 18.47 4.83
N ALA A 11 3.64 17.91 5.11
CA ALA A 11 4.27 16.94 4.22
C ALA A 11 3.45 15.65 4.12
N PHE A 12 2.86 15.18 5.22
CA PHE A 12 2.00 14.00 5.24
C PHE A 12 0.69 14.21 4.45
N GLN A 13 0.03 15.36 4.63
CA GLN A 13 -1.15 15.72 3.83
C GLN A 13 -0.80 15.76 2.33
N ALA A 14 0.32 16.36 1.95
CA ALA A 14 0.76 16.37 0.56
C ALA A 14 1.11 14.98 0.01
N ALA A 15 1.59 14.07 0.87
CA ALA A 15 1.81 12.68 0.49
C ALA A 15 0.50 11.95 0.20
N ILE A 16 -0.52 12.18 1.03
CA ILE A 16 -1.88 11.67 0.82
C ILE A 16 -2.45 12.22 -0.49
N ASP A 17 -2.40 13.54 -0.69
CA ASP A 17 -2.94 14.24 -1.86
C ASP A 17 -2.31 13.75 -3.17
N ALA A 18 -0.98 13.56 -3.17
CA ALA A 18 -0.24 13.07 -4.34
C ALA A 18 -0.56 11.61 -4.72
N ALA A 19 -1.22 10.86 -3.83
CA ALA A 19 -1.64 9.48 -4.05
C ALA A 19 -3.17 9.31 -4.07
N GLN A 20 -3.94 10.39 -4.21
CA GLN A 20 -5.41 10.32 -4.21
C GLN A 20 -5.96 9.59 -5.44
N PRO A 21 -6.67 8.46 -5.27
CA PRO A 21 -7.13 7.64 -6.39
C PRO A 21 -7.94 8.40 -7.44
N TYR A 22 -8.85 9.27 -7.00
CA TYR A 22 -9.65 10.11 -7.89
C TYR A 22 -8.79 10.94 -8.84
N GLN A 23 -7.92 11.78 -8.28
CA GLN A 23 -7.13 12.73 -9.06
C GLN A 23 -6.17 11.99 -10.00
N ARG A 24 -5.54 10.92 -9.50
CA ARG A 24 -4.56 10.15 -10.29
C ARG A 24 -5.19 9.40 -11.46
N VAL A 25 -6.42 8.89 -11.30
CA VAL A 25 -7.17 8.27 -12.39
C VAL A 25 -7.65 9.33 -13.38
N HIS A 26 -8.26 10.41 -12.89
CA HIS A 26 -8.74 11.51 -13.73
C HIS A 26 -7.62 12.07 -14.63
N ASP A 27 -6.47 12.41 -14.04
CA ASP A 27 -5.34 12.98 -14.78
C ASP A 27 -4.74 12.00 -15.80
N THR A 28 -4.77 10.70 -15.50
CA THR A 28 -4.27 9.65 -16.41
C THR A 28 -5.21 9.40 -17.58
N LEU A 29 -6.52 9.53 -17.36
CA LEU A 29 -7.55 9.24 -18.36
C LEU A 29 -8.08 10.49 -19.06
N CYS A 30 -7.50 11.66 -18.77
CA CYS A 30 -7.92 12.93 -19.36
C CYS A 30 -7.93 12.87 -20.90
N LEU A 31 -9.11 13.11 -21.48
CA LEU A 31 -9.33 13.02 -22.92
C LEU A 31 -8.74 14.22 -23.65
N THR A 32 -7.94 13.99 -24.69
CA THR A 32 -7.45 15.04 -25.59
C THR A 32 -7.73 14.64 -27.04
N ASN A 33 -8.53 15.44 -27.76
CA ASN A 33 -8.87 15.20 -29.17
C ASN A 33 -9.44 13.79 -29.45
N GLY A 34 -10.32 13.28 -28.57
CA GLY A 34 -10.94 11.96 -28.70
C GLY A 34 -9.99 10.78 -28.42
N CYS A 35 -8.85 11.04 -27.78
CA CYS A 35 -7.86 10.04 -27.43
C CYS A 35 -7.43 10.15 -25.97
N VAL A 36 -7.18 9.00 -25.35
CA VAL A 36 -6.49 8.91 -24.05
C VAL A 36 -5.06 8.45 -24.29
N LYS A 37 -4.10 9.13 -23.67
CA LYS A 37 -2.69 8.78 -23.75
C LYS A 37 -2.18 8.29 -22.40
N VAL A 38 -1.79 7.03 -22.33
CA VAL A 38 -1.19 6.42 -21.14
C VAL A 38 0.24 5.99 -21.46
N GLY A 39 1.21 6.69 -20.89
CA GLY A 39 2.62 6.51 -21.25
C GLY A 39 2.86 6.76 -22.75
N GLN A 40 3.28 5.70 -23.46
CA GLN A 40 3.49 5.73 -24.90
C GLN A 40 2.29 5.24 -25.73
N ARG A 41 1.25 4.69 -25.07
CA ARG A 41 0.08 4.14 -25.74
C ARG A 41 -1.00 5.20 -25.91
N ILE A 42 -1.70 5.13 -27.03
CA ILE A 42 -2.80 6.02 -27.38
C ILE A 42 -4.02 5.16 -27.67
N TYR A 43 -5.12 5.49 -26.99
CA TYR A 43 -6.40 4.81 -27.11
C TYR A 43 -7.38 5.77 -27.76
N ARG A 44 -7.91 5.41 -28.93
CA ARG A 44 -9.00 6.17 -29.55
C ARG A 44 -10.30 5.81 -28.84
N VAL A 45 -10.94 6.82 -28.28
CA VAL A 45 -12.16 6.67 -27.50
C VAL A 45 -13.35 7.13 -28.33
N ASN A 46 -14.38 6.29 -28.41
CA ASN A 46 -15.60 6.53 -29.18
C ASN A 46 -16.72 5.62 -28.67
N HIS A 47 -17.23 5.88 -27.46
CA HIS A 47 -18.34 5.12 -26.85
C HIS A 47 -18.09 3.61 -26.90
N ASN A 48 -16.88 3.21 -26.53
CA ASN A 48 -16.31 1.87 -26.68
C ASN A 48 -15.59 1.38 -25.40
N ILE A 49 -15.81 2.03 -24.26
CA ILE A 49 -15.15 1.67 -23.00
C ILE A 49 -16.10 0.86 -22.12
N HIS A 50 -15.65 -0.31 -21.68
CA HIS A 50 -16.30 -1.12 -20.65
C HIS A 50 -15.41 -1.13 -19.40
N LEU A 51 -15.98 -0.79 -18.25
CA LEU A 51 -15.22 -0.56 -17.02
C LEU A 51 -15.42 -1.69 -16.01
N ALA A 52 -14.33 -2.31 -15.55
CA ALA A 52 -14.33 -3.16 -14.37
C ALA A 52 -13.49 -2.52 -13.26
N ALA A 53 -14.03 -2.37 -12.06
CA ALA A 53 -13.29 -1.85 -10.91
C ALA A 53 -13.36 -2.82 -9.73
N PHE A 54 -12.25 -3.01 -9.01
CA PHE A 54 -12.24 -3.80 -7.78
C PHE A 54 -11.12 -3.39 -6.84
N GLY A 55 -11.47 -3.22 -5.57
CA GLY A 55 -10.54 -2.76 -4.54
C GLY A 55 -11.16 -1.71 -3.61
N LYS A 56 -10.45 -1.38 -2.53
CA LYS A 56 -10.87 -0.39 -1.54
C LYS A 56 -11.02 1.03 -2.10
N ALA A 57 -10.21 1.40 -3.10
CA ALA A 57 -10.24 2.71 -3.75
C ALA A 57 -11.13 2.76 -5.01
N ALA A 58 -11.79 1.65 -5.37
CA ALA A 58 -12.53 1.55 -6.62
C ALA A 58 -13.62 2.62 -6.78
N LEU A 59 -14.26 3.09 -5.70
CA LEU A 59 -15.20 4.20 -5.76
C LEU A 59 -14.58 5.47 -6.34
N ASP A 60 -13.50 5.95 -5.73
CA ASP A 60 -12.86 7.19 -6.16
C ASP A 60 -12.13 7.05 -7.49
N MET A 61 -11.60 5.85 -7.79
CA MET A 61 -11.07 5.54 -9.11
C MET A 61 -12.15 5.62 -10.20
N VAL A 62 -13.33 5.05 -9.97
CA VAL A 62 -14.45 5.11 -10.92
C VAL A 62 -14.91 6.55 -11.12
N ARG A 63 -15.03 7.34 -10.03
CA ARG A 63 -15.38 8.76 -10.13
C ARG A 63 -14.39 9.52 -11.02
N GLY A 64 -13.08 9.31 -10.80
CA GLY A 64 -12.06 9.95 -11.63
C GLY A 64 -12.11 9.50 -13.10
N ALA A 65 -12.46 8.24 -13.35
CA ALA A 65 -12.60 7.71 -14.71
C ALA A 65 -13.86 8.25 -15.42
N GLU A 66 -15.01 8.26 -14.76
CA GLU A 66 -16.26 8.79 -15.33
C GLU A 66 -16.18 10.30 -15.55
N ASP A 67 -15.57 11.07 -14.64
CA ASP A 67 -15.38 12.52 -14.86
C ASP A 67 -14.44 12.82 -16.05
N ALA A 68 -13.46 11.94 -16.32
CA ALA A 68 -12.49 12.14 -17.41
C ALA A 68 -12.97 11.62 -18.77
N LEU A 69 -13.84 10.61 -18.79
CA LEU A 69 -14.27 9.89 -20.00
C LEU A 69 -15.76 10.07 -20.34
N ASP A 70 -16.57 10.50 -19.38
CA ASP A 70 -18.00 10.76 -19.50
C ASP A 70 -18.77 9.64 -20.20
N ASP A 71 -19.45 9.96 -21.31
CA ASP A 71 -20.35 9.08 -22.04
C ASP A 71 -19.62 8.01 -22.86
N HIS A 72 -18.30 8.06 -22.93
CA HIS A 72 -17.51 7.05 -23.61
C HIS A 72 -17.45 5.71 -22.86
N ILE A 73 -17.72 5.72 -21.55
CA ILE A 73 -17.96 4.51 -20.75
C ILE A 73 -19.39 4.05 -21.03
N ILE A 74 -19.54 2.90 -21.69
CA ILE A 74 -20.85 2.31 -22.05
C ILE A 74 -21.50 1.69 -20.82
N GLU A 75 -20.73 0.89 -20.09
CA GLU A 75 -21.15 0.19 -18.89
C GLU A 75 -19.96 0.04 -17.93
N GLY A 76 -20.26 -0.06 -16.65
CA GLY A 76 -19.26 -0.29 -15.62
C GLY A 76 -19.78 -1.19 -14.51
N ILE A 77 -18.91 -2.04 -13.96
CA ILE A 77 -19.17 -2.87 -12.79
C ILE A 77 -18.03 -2.68 -11.77
N ALA A 78 -18.37 -2.28 -10.55
CA ALA A 78 -17.40 -2.07 -9.47
C ALA A 78 -17.69 -3.01 -8.29
N SER A 79 -16.75 -3.90 -7.98
CA SER A 79 -16.77 -4.73 -6.76
C SER A 79 -16.05 -3.99 -5.63
N VAL A 80 -16.81 -3.52 -4.64
CA VAL A 80 -16.32 -2.63 -3.57
C VAL A 80 -16.52 -3.23 -2.17
N PRO A 81 -15.75 -2.81 -1.16
CA PRO A 81 -15.96 -3.26 0.21
C PRO A 81 -17.37 -2.93 0.72
N ARG A 82 -17.93 -3.79 1.57
CA ARG A 82 -19.20 -3.55 2.26
C ARG A 82 -19.20 -2.20 3.00
N GLY A 83 -20.30 -1.45 2.87
CA GLY A 83 -20.46 -0.09 3.40
C GLY A 83 -20.11 1.03 2.41
N THR A 84 -19.53 0.72 1.24
CA THR A 84 -19.19 1.72 0.21
C THR A 84 -20.42 2.41 -0.38
N LEU A 85 -21.55 1.70 -0.54
CA LEU A 85 -22.78 2.28 -1.11
C LEU A 85 -23.35 3.41 -0.24
N GLN A 86 -23.06 3.42 1.07
CA GLN A 86 -23.49 4.51 1.94
C GLN A 86 -22.81 5.83 1.58
N LYS A 87 -21.61 5.78 0.99
CA LYS A 87 -20.84 6.95 0.50
C LYS A 87 -21.37 7.47 -0.83
N LEU A 88 -22.18 6.68 -1.56
CA LEU A 88 -22.73 7.03 -2.87
C LEU A 88 -24.06 7.79 -2.82
N LYS A 89 -24.65 8.04 -1.65
CA LYS A 89 -26.04 8.54 -1.50
C LYS A 89 -26.41 9.75 -2.38
N ASN A 90 -25.44 10.56 -2.80
CA ASN A 90 -25.64 11.75 -3.63
C ASN A 90 -24.77 11.76 -4.90
N ILE A 91 -24.23 10.61 -5.31
CA ILE A 91 -23.34 10.51 -6.49
C ILE A 91 -24.03 9.59 -7.50
N ASN A 92 -24.38 10.15 -8.66
CA ASN A 92 -24.95 9.39 -9.76
C ASN A 92 -23.83 8.99 -10.72
N LEU A 93 -23.51 7.70 -10.75
CA LEU A 93 -22.47 7.13 -11.62
C LEU A 93 -23.12 6.09 -12.54
N ARG A 94 -22.59 5.96 -13.76
CA ARG A 94 -23.05 4.96 -14.73
C ARG A 94 -22.64 3.55 -14.30
N THR A 95 -21.49 3.44 -13.62
CA THR A 95 -20.98 2.19 -13.07
C THR A 95 -21.89 1.64 -11.97
N LYS A 96 -22.23 0.36 -12.08
CA LYS A 96 -22.95 -0.39 -11.05
C LYS A 96 -22.00 -0.81 -9.93
N PHE A 97 -22.22 -0.26 -8.74
CA PHE A 97 -21.48 -0.64 -7.53
C PHE A 97 -22.12 -1.82 -6.83
N LEU A 98 -21.31 -2.81 -6.50
CA LEU A 98 -21.72 -4.04 -5.82
C LEU A 98 -20.81 -4.29 -4.62
N GLU A 99 -21.42 -4.43 -3.45
CA GLU A 99 -20.67 -4.67 -2.22
C GLU A 99 -20.28 -6.14 -2.08
N GLY A 100 -19.17 -6.37 -1.38
CA GLY A 100 -18.73 -7.68 -0.96
C GLY A 100 -17.49 -7.56 -0.07
N ALA A 101 -16.75 -8.66 0.02
CA ALA A 101 -15.52 -8.78 0.79
C ALA A 101 -15.64 -8.30 2.25
N THR A 102 -16.65 -8.80 2.96
CA THR A 102 -16.87 -8.48 4.38
C THR A 102 -15.60 -8.76 5.19
N ASN A 103 -15.18 -7.82 6.04
CA ASN A 103 -13.92 -7.89 6.80
C ASN A 103 -12.67 -8.08 5.92
N ASN A 104 -12.69 -7.59 4.68
CA ASN A 104 -11.62 -7.77 3.68
C ASN A 104 -11.36 -9.23 3.28
N LEU A 105 -12.31 -10.14 3.53
CA LEU A 105 -12.20 -11.55 3.15
C LEU A 105 -13.07 -11.84 1.92
N PRO A 106 -12.61 -12.65 0.93
CA PRO A 106 -13.43 -13.01 -0.21
C PRO A 106 -14.72 -13.71 0.26
N ASP A 107 -15.91 -13.28 -0.16
CA ASP A 107 -17.23 -13.83 0.22
C ASP A 107 -18.07 -14.15 -1.04
N GLU A 108 -19.27 -14.71 -0.85
CA GLU A 108 -20.15 -15.10 -1.97
C GLU A 108 -20.63 -13.89 -2.79
N ASP A 109 -20.85 -12.74 -2.15
CA ASP A 109 -21.16 -11.50 -2.86
C ASP A 109 -20.00 -11.09 -3.78
N ALA A 110 -18.76 -11.11 -3.28
CA ALA A 110 -17.58 -10.87 -4.12
C ALA A 110 -17.44 -11.91 -5.26
N CYS A 111 -17.84 -13.17 -5.03
CA CYS A 111 -17.89 -14.18 -6.10
C CYS A 111 -18.92 -13.85 -7.18
N ASN A 112 -20.10 -13.40 -6.79
CA ASN A 112 -21.14 -12.95 -7.71
C ASN A 112 -20.70 -11.71 -8.49
N ASN A 113 -20.06 -10.74 -7.83
CA ASN A 113 -19.55 -9.53 -8.47
C ASN A 113 -18.45 -9.87 -9.49
N ALA A 114 -17.54 -10.79 -9.13
CA ALA A 114 -16.50 -11.26 -10.03
C ALA A 114 -17.08 -11.98 -11.26
N ARG A 115 -18.15 -12.78 -11.10
CA ARG A 115 -18.87 -13.41 -12.22
C ARG A 115 -19.47 -12.37 -13.17
N LEU A 116 -20.07 -11.29 -12.65
CA LEU A 116 -20.63 -10.25 -13.50
C LEU A 116 -19.55 -9.48 -14.29
N ILE A 117 -18.37 -9.28 -13.68
CA ILE A 117 -17.20 -8.71 -14.37
C ILE A 117 -16.70 -9.68 -15.46
N GLU A 118 -16.63 -10.98 -15.16
CA GLU A 118 -16.28 -12.04 -16.11
C GLU A 118 -17.22 -12.03 -17.32
N GLU A 119 -18.53 -12.05 -17.09
CA GLU A 119 -19.56 -12.00 -18.14
C GLU A 119 -19.51 -10.72 -18.97
N MET A 120 -19.10 -9.59 -18.38
CA MET A 120 -18.88 -8.35 -19.14
C MET A 120 -17.65 -8.46 -20.03
N ALA A 121 -16.55 -9.00 -19.51
CA ALA A 121 -15.33 -9.22 -20.28
C ALA A 121 -15.58 -10.19 -21.45
N GLU A 122 -16.36 -11.26 -21.24
CA GLU A 122 -16.73 -12.24 -22.28
C GLU A 122 -17.50 -11.61 -23.46
N ARG A 123 -18.24 -10.51 -23.24
CA ARG A 123 -18.97 -9.82 -24.31
C ARG A 123 -18.07 -8.96 -25.21
N LEU A 124 -16.83 -8.71 -24.82
CA LEU A 124 -15.90 -7.88 -25.57
C LEU A 124 -15.29 -8.70 -26.72
N GLN A 125 -15.79 -8.48 -27.92
CA GLN A 125 -15.53 -9.33 -29.09
C GLN A 125 -14.82 -8.59 -30.23
N THR A 126 -14.38 -7.34 -30.00
CA THR A 126 -13.65 -6.56 -30.99
C THR A 126 -12.45 -5.82 -30.40
N SER A 127 -11.40 -5.68 -31.20
CA SER A 127 -10.22 -4.87 -30.85
C SER A 127 -10.50 -3.36 -30.83
N ASN A 128 -11.71 -2.94 -31.23
CA ASN A 128 -12.19 -1.57 -31.03
C ASN A 128 -12.63 -1.33 -29.59
N ASP A 129 -13.00 -2.35 -28.83
CA ASP A 129 -13.40 -2.20 -27.44
C ASP A 129 -12.17 -1.91 -26.57
N ILE A 130 -12.37 -1.07 -25.57
CA ILE A 130 -11.38 -0.80 -24.52
C ILE A 130 -11.94 -1.37 -23.23
N PHE A 131 -11.25 -2.37 -22.69
CA PHE A 131 -11.54 -2.88 -21.37
C PHE A 131 -10.72 -2.12 -20.33
N LEU A 132 -11.35 -1.15 -19.66
CA LEU A 132 -10.72 -0.35 -18.62
C LEU A 132 -10.84 -1.05 -17.28
N VAL A 133 -9.72 -1.47 -16.70
CA VAL A 133 -9.67 -2.22 -15.45
C VAL A 133 -9.05 -1.36 -14.34
N LEU A 134 -9.83 -0.99 -13.34
CA LEU A 134 -9.40 -0.17 -12.21
C LEU A 134 -9.10 -1.07 -11.00
N VAL A 135 -7.83 -1.16 -10.61
CA VAL A 135 -7.38 -2.08 -9.56
C VAL A 135 -6.77 -1.32 -8.40
N SER A 136 -7.18 -1.66 -7.18
CA SER A 136 -6.52 -1.18 -5.97
C SER A 136 -6.35 -2.27 -4.91
N GLY A 137 -5.72 -1.89 -3.80
CA GLY A 137 -5.63 -2.70 -2.59
C GLY A 137 -6.94 -3.38 -2.19
N GLY A 138 -6.87 -4.61 -1.72
CA GLY A 138 -8.03 -5.47 -1.44
C GLY A 138 -8.65 -6.15 -2.67
N GLY A 139 -8.19 -5.84 -3.89
CA GLY A 139 -8.74 -6.41 -5.13
C GLY A 139 -8.74 -7.95 -5.18
N SER A 140 -7.78 -8.62 -4.53
CA SER A 140 -7.76 -10.10 -4.48
C SER A 140 -9.00 -10.70 -3.80
N ALA A 141 -9.55 -10.02 -2.79
CA ALA A 141 -10.77 -10.45 -2.09
C ALA A 141 -12.04 -10.08 -2.86
N LEU A 142 -12.05 -8.90 -3.50
CA LEU A 142 -13.19 -8.37 -4.24
C LEU A 142 -13.37 -8.96 -5.64
N LEU A 143 -12.31 -9.50 -6.25
CA LEU A 143 -12.34 -10.25 -7.50
C LEU A 143 -12.17 -11.76 -7.24
N SER A 144 -13.04 -12.32 -6.41
CA SER A 144 -12.98 -13.74 -6.04
C SER A 144 -13.68 -14.61 -7.08
N ALA A 145 -12.95 -15.33 -7.92
CA ALA A 145 -13.55 -16.27 -8.86
C ALA A 145 -12.87 -17.64 -8.74
N PRO A 146 -13.29 -18.51 -7.81
CA PRO A 146 -12.82 -19.90 -7.74
C PRO A 146 -13.10 -20.65 -9.05
N VAL A 147 -12.34 -21.68 -9.41
CA VAL A 147 -12.73 -22.54 -10.55
C VAL A 147 -14.07 -23.23 -10.25
N SER A 148 -14.85 -23.57 -11.27
CA SER A 148 -16.24 -24.05 -11.10
C SER A 148 -16.37 -25.33 -10.27
N SER A 149 -15.33 -26.16 -10.25
CA SER A 149 -15.28 -27.43 -9.50
C SER A 149 -14.99 -27.26 -8.01
N ILE A 150 -14.72 -26.06 -7.51
CA ILE A 150 -14.40 -25.81 -6.09
C ILE A 150 -15.30 -24.75 -5.46
N SER A 151 -15.61 -24.94 -4.18
CA SER A 151 -16.29 -23.91 -3.40
C SER A 151 -15.32 -22.81 -2.95
N LEU A 152 -15.87 -21.64 -2.59
CA LEU A 152 -15.08 -20.59 -1.95
C LEU A 152 -14.49 -21.06 -0.61
N ASP A 153 -15.25 -21.85 0.15
CA ASP A 153 -14.80 -22.41 1.42
C ASP A 153 -13.61 -23.37 1.24
N ASP A 154 -13.65 -24.24 0.23
CA ASP A 154 -12.52 -25.12 -0.09
C ASP A 154 -11.26 -24.34 -0.45
N LYS A 155 -11.42 -23.26 -1.21
CA LYS A 155 -10.33 -22.33 -1.52
C LYS A 155 -9.76 -21.69 -0.25
N ARG A 156 -10.60 -21.23 0.69
CA ARG A 156 -10.17 -20.67 1.99
C ARG A 156 -9.42 -21.70 2.84
N LYS A 157 -9.96 -22.92 2.96
CA LYS A 157 -9.30 -24.04 3.66
C LYS A 157 -7.93 -24.34 3.08
N THR A 158 -7.80 -24.31 1.76
CA THR A 158 -6.53 -24.51 1.06
C THR A 158 -5.51 -23.45 1.41
N ILE A 159 -5.88 -22.17 1.34
CA ILE A 159 -4.98 -21.07 1.71
C ILE A 159 -4.58 -21.17 3.19
N ASN A 160 -5.51 -21.49 4.10
CA ASN A 160 -5.21 -21.65 5.52
C ASN A 160 -4.27 -22.84 5.79
N ALA A 161 -4.44 -23.95 5.05
CA ALA A 161 -3.54 -25.10 5.16
C ALA A 161 -2.12 -24.74 4.73
N MET A 162 -1.97 -23.88 3.72
CA MET A 162 -0.67 -23.37 3.27
C MET A 162 -0.03 -22.40 4.27
N THR A 163 -0.77 -21.38 4.71
CA THR A 163 -0.23 -20.34 5.61
C THR A 163 0.15 -20.90 6.98
N SER A 164 -0.64 -21.83 7.52
CA SER A 164 -0.29 -22.54 8.76
C SER A 164 0.99 -23.38 8.68
N ARG A 165 1.48 -23.64 7.47
CA ARG A 165 2.71 -24.40 7.19
C ARG A 165 3.85 -23.51 6.68
N GLY A 166 3.75 -22.19 6.88
CA GLY A 166 4.82 -21.25 6.55
C GLY A 166 4.94 -20.93 5.06
N ALA A 167 3.87 -21.12 4.28
CA ALA A 167 3.89 -20.74 2.87
C ALA A 167 4.18 -19.26 2.69
N ASP A 168 5.15 -18.94 1.83
CA ASP A 168 5.46 -17.57 1.46
C ASP A 168 4.41 -16.99 0.49
N ILE A 169 4.49 -15.67 0.26
CA ILE A 169 3.53 -14.96 -0.59
C ILE A 169 3.53 -15.46 -2.04
N LYS A 170 4.68 -15.87 -2.58
CA LYS A 170 4.81 -16.37 -3.96
C LYS A 170 4.14 -17.73 -4.11
N GLN A 171 4.34 -18.60 -3.11
CA GLN A 171 3.71 -19.91 -3.03
C GLN A 171 2.19 -19.78 -2.94
N VAL A 172 1.70 -18.95 -2.02
CA VAL A 172 0.26 -18.68 -1.85
C VAL A 172 -0.35 -18.12 -3.13
N ASN A 173 0.31 -17.15 -3.80
CA ASN A 173 -0.20 -16.56 -5.03
C ASN A 173 -0.26 -17.57 -6.18
N THR A 174 0.74 -18.45 -6.31
CA THR A 174 0.76 -19.50 -7.34
C THR A 174 -0.47 -20.41 -7.22
N VAL A 175 -0.76 -20.92 -6.02
CA VAL A 175 -1.95 -21.76 -5.80
C VAL A 175 -3.24 -20.95 -5.98
N ARG A 176 -3.26 -19.68 -5.52
CA ARG A 176 -4.42 -18.81 -5.67
C ARG A 176 -4.79 -18.53 -7.13
N ILE A 177 -3.79 -18.34 -7.99
CA ILE A 177 -3.94 -18.16 -9.45
C ILE A 177 -4.44 -19.44 -10.10
N ALA A 178 -3.85 -20.60 -9.75
CA ALA A 178 -4.26 -21.89 -10.29
C ALA A 178 -5.74 -22.20 -9.97
N LEU A 179 -6.18 -21.88 -8.75
CA LEU A 179 -7.56 -22.05 -8.28
C LEU A 179 -8.49 -20.88 -8.63
N SER A 180 -8.18 -20.08 -9.65
CA SER A 180 -9.01 -18.94 -10.04
C SER A 180 -9.30 -18.90 -11.54
N ARG A 181 -10.52 -18.47 -11.90
CA ARG A 181 -10.89 -18.18 -13.29
C ARG A 181 -10.34 -16.85 -13.81
N LEU A 182 -10.09 -15.88 -12.93
CA LEU A 182 -9.78 -14.49 -13.33
C LEU A 182 -8.36 -14.01 -13.02
N LYS A 183 -7.68 -14.60 -12.03
CA LYS A 183 -6.33 -14.18 -11.59
C LYS A 183 -5.24 -14.73 -12.51
N GLY A 184 -4.06 -14.09 -12.53
CA GLY A 184 -2.92 -14.48 -13.37
C GLY A 184 -3.18 -14.27 -14.87
N GLY A 185 -3.62 -13.08 -15.25
CA GLY A 185 -3.83 -12.67 -16.64
C GLY A 185 -5.15 -13.15 -17.26
N LYS A 186 -5.88 -14.05 -16.60
CA LYS A 186 -7.08 -14.69 -17.15
C LYS A 186 -8.23 -13.72 -17.41
N LEU A 187 -8.39 -12.67 -16.60
CA LEU A 187 -9.40 -11.64 -16.87
C LEU A 187 -9.11 -10.90 -18.20
N ALA A 188 -7.84 -10.55 -18.46
CA ALA A 188 -7.46 -9.96 -19.75
C ALA A 188 -7.55 -10.96 -20.92
N GLN A 189 -7.30 -12.25 -20.67
CA GLN A 189 -7.51 -13.31 -21.66
C GLN A 189 -8.97 -13.43 -22.07
N ILE A 190 -9.89 -13.32 -21.12
CA ILE A 190 -11.34 -13.40 -21.38
C ILE A 190 -11.82 -12.20 -22.19
N ALA A 191 -11.27 -11.01 -21.94
CA ALA A 191 -11.61 -9.78 -22.66
C ALA A 191 -11.02 -9.70 -24.09
N HIS A 192 -10.08 -10.57 -24.45
CA HIS A 192 -9.49 -10.57 -25.79
C HIS A 192 -10.56 -10.89 -26.85
N PRO A 193 -10.68 -10.12 -27.97
CA PRO A 193 -9.65 -9.26 -28.55
C PRO A 193 -9.65 -7.77 -28.15
N ALA A 194 -10.43 -7.36 -27.15
CA ALA A 194 -10.43 -5.97 -26.68
C ALA A 194 -9.08 -5.53 -26.10
N LYS A 195 -8.81 -4.23 -26.20
CA LYS A 195 -7.60 -3.64 -25.61
C LYS A 195 -7.81 -3.49 -24.11
N THR A 196 -7.06 -4.23 -23.30
CA THR A 196 -7.12 -4.09 -21.84
C THR A 196 -6.18 -2.99 -21.36
N LEU A 197 -6.74 -1.98 -20.70
CA LEU A 197 -5.99 -0.92 -20.01
C LEU A 197 -6.25 -1.03 -18.51
N ALA A 198 -5.25 -1.47 -17.74
CA ALA A 198 -5.33 -1.54 -16.29
C ALA A 198 -4.70 -0.29 -15.64
N ILE A 199 -5.51 0.44 -14.87
CA ILE A 199 -5.08 1.58 -14.06
C ILE A 199 -5.03 1.14 -12.60
N ILE A 200 -3.85 1.25 -11.98
CA ILE A 200 -3.54 0.58 -10.72
C ILE A 200 -3.14 1.58 -9.63
N VAL A 201 -3.75 1.46 -8.45
CA VAL A 201 -3.28 2.05 -7.19
C VAL A 201 -2.64 0.94 -6.36
N SER A 202 -1.32 1.01 -6.18
CA SER A 202 -0.52 -0.04 -5.54
C SER A 202 -0.38 0.19 -4.03
N ASP A 203 -0.82 -0.79 -3.26
CA ASP A 203 -0.54 -0.96 -1.82
C ASP A 203 0.48 -2.07 -1.56
N VAL A 204 1.25 -2.47 -2.59
CA VAL A 204 2.21 -3.59 -2.53
C VAL A 204 3.63 -3.06 -2.55
N VAL A 205 4.44 -3.47 -1.58
CA VAL A 205 5.87 -3.11 -1.53
C VAL A 205 6.58 -3.56 -2.82
N GLY A 206 7.30 -2.62 -3.44
CA GLY A 206 8.02 -2.88 -4.69
C GLY A 206 7.15 -2.93 -5.95
N ASP A 207 5.85 -2.65 -5.85
CA ASP A 207 4.95 -2.44 -7.00
C ASP A 207 4.89 -3.62 -7.99
N SER A 208 5.05 -4.84 -7.47
CA SER A 208 5.02 -6.06 -8.27
C SER A 208 3.61 -6.34 -8.78
N LEU A 209 3.40 -6.11 -10.08
CA LEU A 209 2.12 -6.23 -10.76
C LEU A 209 1.47 -7.61 -10.58
N GLU A 210 2.26 -8.69 -10.52
CA GLU A 210 1.76 -10.05 -10.34
C GLU A 210 1.14 -10.31 -8.96
N PHE A 211 1.49 -9.52 -7.94
CA PHE A 211 0.91 -9.61 -6.60
C PHE A 211 -0.26 -8.67 -6.39
N ILE A 212 -0.31 -7.54 -7.12
CA ILE A 212 -1.44 -6.61 -7.04
C ILE A 212 -2.72 -7.32 -7.53
N ALA A 213 -3.65 -7.55 -6.59
CA ALA A 213 -4.86 -8.34 -6.81
C ALA A 213 -4.63 -9.74 -7.42
N SER A 214 -3.41 -10.30 -7.28
CA SER A 214 -2.97 -11.52 -7.97
C SER A 214 -2.95 -11.41 -9.50
N GLY A 215 -2.66 -10.23 -10.02
CA GLY A 215 -2.36 -9.96 -11.43
C GLY A 215 -3.43 -10.41 -12.42
N PRO A 216 -4.72 -10.04 -12.30
CA PRO A 216 -5.77 -10.48 -13.23
C PRO A 216 -5.54 -10.04 -14.68
N THR A 217 -4.75 -8.99 -14.89
CA THR A 217 -4.37 -8.42 -16.19
C THR A 217 -2.88 -8.57 -16.50
N VAL A 218 -2.14 -9.37 -15.73
CA VAL A 218 -0.71 -9.60 -15.94
C VAL A 218 -0.49 -10.90 -16.69
N ILE A 219 -0.17 -10.80 -17.97
CA ILE A 219 0.15 -11.95 -18.81
C ILE A 219 1.59 -12.39 -18.53
N SER A 220 1.75 -13.42 -17.68
CA SER A 220 3.03 -14.08 -17.43
C SER A 220 2.86 -15.58 -17.63
N PRO A 221 3.87 -16.29 -18.19
CA PRO A 221 3.87 -17.74 -18.14
C PRO A 221 3.85 -18.21 -16.67
N ASP A 222 3.01 -19.21 -16.37
CA ASP A 222 3.02 -19.91 -15.08
C ASP A 222 4.38 -20.60 -14.92
N LYS A 223 5.16 -20.22 -13.91
CA LYS A 223 6.52 -20.74 -13.69
C LYS A 223 6.58 -21.92 -12.72
N HIS A 224 5.57 -22.09 -11.88
CA HIS A 224 5.63 -23.02 -10.76
C HIS A 224 4.36 -23.87 -10.68
N ASP A 225 4.54 -25.16 -10.44
CA ASP A 225 3.43 -26.09 -10.26
C ASP A 225 2.88 -25.98 -8.82
N PRO A 226 1.61 -25.56 -8.62
CA PRO A 226 0.97 -25.54 -7.31
C PRO A 226 0.93 -26.91 -6.63
N VAL A 227 0.90 -28.03 -7.36
CA VAL A 227 0.93 -29.38 -6.76
C VAL A 227 2.28 -29.62 -6.10
N ILE A 228 3.38 -29.26 -6.76
CA ILE A 228 4.74 -29.35 -6.20
C ILE A 228 4.86 -28.46 -4.96
N ILE A 229 4.34 -27.23 -5.00
CA ILE A 229 4.33 -26.31 -3.85
C ILE A 229 3.57 -26.91 -2.67
N LEU A 230 2.36 -27.41 -2.88
CA LEU A 230 1.53 -27.99 -1.82
C LEU A 230 2.15 -29.24 -1.21
N LYS A 231 2.79 -30.09 -2.02
CA LYS A 231 3.53 -31.25 -1.53
C LYS A 231 4.79 -30.85 -0.75
N GLY A 232 5.56 -29.89 -1.26
CA GLY A 232 6.76 -29.37 -0.58
C GLY A 232 6.46 -28.73 0.78
N LEU A 233 5.26 -28.17 0.96
CA LEU A 233 4.77 -27.65 2.23
C LEU A 233 4.17 -28.73 3.15
N ASN A 234 4.05 -29.99 2.73
CA ASN A 234 3.25 -31.03 3.41
C ASN A 234 1.78 -30.59 3.64
N ALA A 235 1.22 -29.86 2.69
CA ALA A 235 -0.15 -29.35 2.72
C ALA A 235 -1.12 -30.16 1.84
N TRP A 236 -0.61 -30.93 0.86
CA TRP A 236 -1.43 -31.63 -0.14
C TRP A 236 -2.54 -32.52 0.47
N ASP A 237 -2.22 -33.33 1.47
CA ASP A 237 -3.21 -34.23 2.09
C ASP A 237 -4.17 -33.51 3.05
N ALA A 238 -3.89 -32.25 3.39
CA ALA A 238 -4.73 -31.43 4.28
C ALA A 238 -5.75 -30.58 3.52
N ILE A 239 -5.66 -30.49 2.19
CA ILE A 239 -6.59 -29.70 1.37
C ILE A 239 -7.79 -30.54 0.91
N PRO A 240 -8.95 -29.92 0.64
CA PRO A 240 -10.13 -30.65 0.16
C PRO A 240 -9.89 -31.44 -1.13
N SER A 241 -10.56 -32.59 -1.28
CA SER A 241 -10.42 -33.46 -2.45
C SER A 241 -10.87 -32.79 -3.75
N SER A 242 -11.86 -31.90 -3.70
CA SER A 242 -12.29 -31.06 -4.83
C SER A 242 -11.14 -30.22 -5.38
N VAL A 243 -10.30 -29.67 -4.50
CA VAL A 243 -9.14 -28.85 -4.85
C VAL A 243 -8.02 -29.71 -5.41
N GLN A 244 -7.76 -30.88 -4.82
CA GLN A 244 -6.79 -31.84 -5.37
C GLN A 244 -7.17 -32.25 -6.80
N ALA A 245 -8.46 -32.57 -7.02
CA ALA A 245 -8.97 -32.90 -8.34
C ALA A 245 -8.78 -31.74 -9.34
N ALA A 246 -9.22 -30.53 -8.96
CA ALA A 246 -9.09 -29.35 -9.81
C ALA A 246 -7.64 -28.99 -10.17
N LEU A 247 -6.67 -29.21 -9.27
CA LEU A 247 -5.25 -28.94 -9.55
C LEU A 247 -4.59 -30.00 -10.45
N ASN A 248 -5.14 -31.21 -10.48
CA ASN A 248 -4.68 -32.30 -11.35
C ASN A 248 -5.30 -32.24 -12.76
N GLU A 249 -6.33 -31.41 -12.98
CA GLU A 249 -6.87 -31.18 -14.33
C GLU A 249 -5.82 -30.51 -15.24
N PRO A 250 -5.70 -30.93 -16.51
CA PRO A 250 -4.84 -30.25 -17.48
C PRO A 250 -5.23 -28.78 -17.61
N ARG A 251 -4.30 -27.87 -17.30
CA ARG A 251 -4.55 -26.43 -17.48
C ARG A 251 -4.44 -26.10 -18.96
N LYS A 252 -5.46 -25.43 -19.49
CA LYS A 252 -5.34 -24.76 -20.80
C LYS A 252 -4.31 -23.65 -20.66
N ILE A 253 -3.11 -23.88 -21.20
CA ILE A 253 -2.13 -22.81 -21.41
C ILE A 253 -2.63 -22.05 -22.63
N ASN A 254 -3.40 -20.99 -22.40
CA ASN A 254 -3.73 -20.07 -23.48
C ASN A 254 -2.42 -19.43 -23.97
N SER A 255 -2.20 -19.41 -25.29
CA SER A 255 -1.04 -18.75 -25.86
C SER A 255 -1.07 -17.28 -25.44
N ALA A 256 -0.05 -16.83 -24.72
CA ALA A 256 0.09 -15.44 -24.30
C ALA A 256 0.32 -14.47 -25.48
N HIS A 257 0.59 -15.02 -26.67
CA HIS A 257 0.79 -14.26 -27.89
C HIS A 257 -0.52 -13.54 -28.26
N ASP A 258 -0.42 -12.24 -28.52
CA ASP A 258 -1.46 -11.35 -29.06
C ASP A 258 -2.48 -10.74 -28.09
N ILE A 259 -2.36 -10.94 -26.78
CA ILE A 259 -3.24 -10.26 -25.82
C ILE A 259 -2.78 -8.81 -25.62
N ASP A 260 -3.57 -7.85 -26.09
CA ASP A 260 -3.27 -6.43 -25.98
C ASP A 260 -3.58 -5.90 -24.57
N VAL A 261 -2.56 -5.90 -23.69
CA VAL A 261 -2.69 -5.40 -22.31
C VAL A 261 -1.65 -4.32 -21.99
N HIS A 262 -2.10 -3.25 -21.34
CA HIS A 262 -1.24 -2.27 -20.70
C HIS A 262 -1.59 -2.16 -19.21
N ASN A 263 -0.61 -2.38 -18.34
CA ASN A 263 -0.75 -2.17 -16.90
C ASN A 263 0.05 -0.93 -16.50
N THR A 264 -0.59 0.05 -15.87
CA THR A 264 0.08 1.25 -15.36
C THR A 264 -0.27 1.50 -13.90
N ILE A 265 0.74 1.81 -13.10
CA ILE A 265 0.56 2.23 -11.71
C ILE A 265 0.49 3.75 -11.68
N VAL A 266 -0.64 4.28 -11.25
CA VAL A 266 -0.89 5.74 -11.22
C VAL A 266 -0.67 6.34 -9.84
N ALA A 267 -0.78 5.53 -8.79
CA ALA A 267 -0.47 5.90 -7.42
C ALA A 267 0.18 4.73 -6.69
N ASN A 268 1.20 5.03 -5.91
CA ASN A 268 1.95 4.09 -5.07
C ASN A 268 2.64 4.85 -3.93
N ASN A 269 3.43 4.14 -3.13
CA ASN A 269 4.16 4.77 -2.05
C ASN A 269 5.14 5.84 -2.55
N LYS A 270 5.79 5.58 -3.70
CA LYS A 270 6.71 6.56 -4.31
C LYS A 270 6.01 7.87 -4.68
N SER A 271 4.79 7.85 -5.21
CA SER A 271 4.04 9.09 -5.48
C SER A 271 3.75 9.86 -4.20
N ALA A 272 3.42 9.17 -3.11
CA ALA A 272 3.23 9.80 -1.79
C ALA A 272 4.52 10.46 -1.28
N LEU A 273 5.67 9.77 -1.35
CA LEU A 273 6.97 10.33 -0.95
C LEU A 273 7.37 11.54 -1.81
N LEU A 274 7.05 11.53 -3.10
CA LEU A 274 7.29 12.68 -3.98
C LEU A 274 6.39 13.88 -3.63
N GLY A 275 5.13 13.64 -3.24
CA GLY A 275 4.23 14.67 -2.72
C GLY A 275 4.75 15.34 -1.44
N ALA A 276 5.15 14.54 -0.45
CA ALA A 276 5.81 15.05 0.76
C ALA A 276 7.07 15.86 0.42
N SER A 277 7.89 15.37 -0.51
CA SER A 277 9.12 16.05 -0.92
C SER A 277 8.86 17.44 -1.51
N GLU A 278 7.72 17.66 -2.17
CA GLU A 278 7.39 18.98 -2.73
C GLU A 278 7.21 20.03 -1.64
N VAL A 279 6.45 19.73 -0.59
CA VAL A 279 6.24 20.63 0.55
C VAL A 279 7.56 20.90 1.28
N LEU A 280 8.36 19.86 1.48
CA LEU A 280 9.65 19.97 2.19
C LEU A 280 10.66 20.81 1.41
N ARG A 281 10.76 20.64 0.08
CA ARG A 281 11.62 21.49 -0.78
C ARG A 281 11.21 22.95 -0.73
N LYS A 282 9.90 23.25 -0.74
CA LYS A 282 9.38 24.63 -0.57
C LYS A 282 9.79 25.25 0.78
N ASN A 283 10.06 24.43 1.79
CA ASN A 283 10.54 24.85 3.12
C ASN A 283 12.08 24.79 3.26
N GLY A 284 12.81 24.67 2.14
CA GLY A 284 14.27 24.75 2.09
C GLY A 284 15.00 23.43 2.38
N TYR A 285 14.30 22.30 2.46
CA TYR A 285 14.93 20.99 2.66
C TYR A 285 15.43 20.40 1.35
N GLN A 286 16.63 19.80 1.39
CA GLN A 286 17.09 18.87 0.37
C GLN A 286 16.47 17.49 0.61
N CYS A 287 15.57 17.06 -0.27
CA CYS A 287 14.81 15.82 -0.09
C CYS A 287 15.47 14.64 -0.80
N HIS A 288 15.67 13.55 -0.05
CA HIS A 288 16.18 12.27 -0.52
C HIS A 288 15.18 11.17 -0.20
N VAL A 289 14.58 10.59 -1.25
CA VAL A 289 13.82 9.34 -1.11
C VAL A 289 14.83 8.20 -1.01
N VAL A 290 15.05 7.70 0.21
CA VAL A 290 16.06 6.68 0.49
C VAL A 290 15.56 5.31 0.03
N SER A 291 14.32 4.97 0.39
CA SER A 291 13.65 3.73 0.01
C SER A 291 12.14 3.91 -0.04
N SER A 292 11.46 3.26 -0.97
CA SER A 292 10.00 3.08 -0.97
C SER A 292 9.61 1.62 -0.78
N ALA A 293 10.52 0.83 -0.20
CA ALA A 293 10.38 -0.61 -0.01
C ALA A 293 10.95 -1.09 1.34
N VAL A 294 10.79 -0.30 2.40
CA VAL A 294 11.11 -0.69 3.77
C VAL A 294 10.16 -1.81 4.21
N MET A 295 10.69 -2.89 4.77
CA MET A 295 9.94 -4.08 5.22
C MET A 295 10.46 -4.66 6.55
N GLU A 296 11.42 -3.98 7.19
CA GLU A 296 12.08 -4.40 8.41
C GLU A 296 11.11 -4.48 9.61
N ASP A 297 11.56 -5.07 10.73
CA ASP A 297 10.86 -4.94 12.01
C ASP A 297 10.86 -3.47 12.44
N ALA A 298 9.71 -2.99 12.91
CA ALA A 298 9.48 -1.61 13.33
C ALA A 298 10.50 -1.11 14.38
N ASN A 299 10.93 -1.97 15.31
CA ASN A 299 11.93 -1.58 16.31
C ASN A 299 13.31 -1.43 15.66
N LEU A 300 13.70 -2.38 14.82
CA LEU A 300 14.97 -2.33 14.11
C LEU A 300 15.06 -1.05 13.27
N PHE A 301 14.01 -0.75 12.50
CA PHE A 301 13.96 0.46 11.68
C PHE A 301 13.99 1.74 12.53
N GLY A 302 13.22 1.79 13.63
CA GLY A 302 13.27 2.90 14.59
C GLY A 302 14.68 3.12 15.17
N PHE A 303 15.40 2.05 15.52
CA PHE A 303 16.78 2.14 16.01
C PHE A 303 17.75 2.65 14.95
N GLN A 304 17.58 2.23 13.69
CA GLN A 304 18.40 2.74 12.58
C GLN A 304 18.17 4.25 12.38
N LEU A 305 16.93 4.73 12.42
CA LEU A 305 16.61 6.15 12.31
C LEU A 305 17.20 6.97 13.48
N ALA A 306 17.14 6.45 14.71
CA ALA A 306 17.80 7.08 15.85
C ALA A 306 19.33 7.13 15.69
N ASN A 307 19.94 6.09 15.11
CA ASN A 307 21.39 6.11 14.81
C ASN A 307 21.74 7.18 13.76
N VAL A 308 20.88 7.42 12.76
CA VAL A 308 21.05 8.52 11.80
C VAL A 308 21.00 9.88 12.51
N ILE A 309 20.02 10.09 13.39
CA ILE A 309 19.91 11.32 14.21
C ILE A 309 21.17 11.52 15.05
N ASN A 310 21.61 10.49 15.79
CA ASN A 310 22.80 10.55 16.63
C ASN A 310 24.08 10.87 15.83
N ALA A 311 24.21 10.28 14.63
CA ALA A 311 25.33 10.57 13.75
C ALA A 311 25.32 12.02 13.26
N ALA A 312 24.16 12.56 12.90
CA ALA A 312 24.00 13.96 12.50
C ALA A 312 24.31 14.92 13.65
N VAL A 313 23.83 14.62 14.87
CA VAL A 313 24.15 15.37 16.09
C VAL A 313 25.66 15.37 16.39
N ALA A 314 26.35 14.26 16.11
CA ALA A 314 27.80 14.13 16.24
C ALA A 314 28.59 14.82 15.10
N GLY A 315 27.92 15.51 14.17
CA GLY A 315 28.54 16.21 13.04
C GLY A 315 29.06 15.29 11.94
N LYS A 316 28.65 14.02 11.91
CA LYS A 316 28.98 13.13 10.78
C LYS A 316 28.24 13.58 9.54
N SER A 317 28.87 13.42 8.38
CA SER A 317 28.18 13.66 7.12
C SER A 317 26.96 12.75 6.98
N PHE A 318 25.98 13.22 6.21
CA PHE A 318 24.77 12.45 5.96
C PHE A 318 25.03 11.04 5.42
N TYR A 319 25.96 10.92 4.46
CA TYR A 319 26.38 9.65 3.89
C TYR A 319 26.95 8.71 4.97
N GLN A 320 27.80 9.21 5.87
CA GLN A 320 28.35 8.42 6.98
C GLN A 320 27.26 8.01 7.97
N ALA A 321 26.27 8.88 8.23
CA ALA A 321 25.14 8.57 9.10
C ALA A 321 24.33 7.39 8.56
N LEU A 322 23.90 7.46 7.30
CA LEU A 322 23.20 6.35 6.62
C LEU A 322 24.01 5.07 6.56
N GLN A 323 25.29 5.16 6.20
CA GLN A 323 26.19 4.01 6.13
C GLN A 323 26.30 3.33 7.50
N SER A 324 26.46 4.11 8.58
CA SER A 324 26.54 3.58 9.95
C SER A 324 25.23 2.95 10.45
N ALA A 325 24.10 3.34 9.86
CA ALA A 325 22.78 2.78 10.17
C ALA A 325 22.41 1.57 9.27
N ASN A 326 23.32 1.11 8.40
CA ASN A 326 23.06 0.10 7.37
C ASN A 326 21.92 0.48 6.41
N MET A 327 21.72 1.78 6.17
CA MET A 327 20.66 2.34 5.31
C MET A 327 21.26 2.89 4.01
N ILE A 328 21.84 2.02 3.18
CA ILE A 328 22.44 2.45 1.90
C ILE A 328 21.44 2.25 0.77
N SER A 329 21.15 3.33 0.03
CA SER A 329 20.52 3.30 -1.29
C SER A 329 21.55 3.78 -2.32
N ALA A 330 21.55 3.22 -3.53
CA ALA A 330 22.57 3.46 -4.54
C ALA A 330 22.72 4.95 -4.96
N ASN A 331 21.75 5.81 -4.65
CA ASN A 331 21.80 7.24 -4.95
C ASN A 331 22.49 8.03 -3.83
N ASN A 332 23.83 8.01 -3.84
CA ASN A 332 24.72 8.58 -2.83
C ASN A 332 25.11 10.06 -3.05
N ALA A 333 24.24 10.90 -3.62
CA ALA A 333 24.53 12.34 -3.56
C ALA A 333 24.35 12.81 -2.12
N ALA A 334 25.45 13.10 -1.41
CA ALA A 334 25.39 13.72 -0.10
C ALA A 334 24.68 15.09 -0.25
N PRO A 335 23.58 15.35 0.49
CA PRO A 335 22.92 16.64 0.46
C PRO A 335 23.94 17.74 0.77
N TYR A 336 23.91 18.80 -0.05
CA TYR A 336 24.61 20.04 0.25
C TYR A 336 23.68 20.94 1.07
N GLY A 337 24.20 21.55 2.13
CA GLY A 337 23.47 22.50 2.98
C GLY A 337 22.93 21.91 4.28
N ASP A 338 22.35 22.77 5.10
CA ASP A 338 22.09 22.47 6.51
C ASP A 338 20.72 21.83 6.80
N LYS A 339 19.80 21.84 5.83
CA LYS A 339 18.45 21.25 5.95
C LYS A 339 18.31 20.03 5.03
N THR A 340 18.20 18.86 5.63
CA THR A 340 18.07 17.58 4.91
C THR A 340 16.77 16.87 5.32
N ALA A 341 16.05 16.34 4.34
CA ALA A 341 14.85 15.52 4.55
C ALA A 341 15.05 14.14 3.94
N LEU A 342 14.89 13.10 4.76
CA LEU A 342 14.96 11.71 4.34
C LEU A 342 13.57 11.14 4.33
N LEU A 343 13.21 10.55 3.21
CA LEU A 343 11.90 9.98 3.01
C LEU A 343 12.05 8.49 2.80
N PHE A 344 11.28 7.75 3.59
CA PHE A 344 11.17 6.32 3.49
C PHE A 344 9.70 5.96 3.34
N GLY A 345 9.45 4.83 2.71
CA GLY A 345 8.15 4.20 2.78
C GLY A 345 8.24 2.73 2.42
N GLY A 346 7.09 2.08 2.47
CA GLY A 346 6.97 0.63 2.54
C GLY A 346 6.06 0.26 3.70
N GLU A 347 6.20 -0.95 4.20
CA GLU A 347 5.33 -1.48 5.25
C GLU A 347 6.15 -2.33 6.23
N CYS A 348 6.54 -1.72 7.36
CA CYS A 348 7.26 -2.43 8.40
C CYS A 348 6.39 -3.51 9.07
N THR A 349 7.04 -4.50 9.66
CA THR A 349 6.35 -5.50 10.49
C THR A 349 6.46 -5.16 11.96
N VAL A 350 5.53 -5.66 12.78
CA VAL A 350 5.63 -5.57 14.24
C VAL A 350 5.33 -6.93 14.85
N THR A 351 6.24 -7.45 15.66
CA THR A 351 5.99 -8.65 16.43
C THR A 351 5.16 -8.30 17.66
N VAL A 352 3.92 -8.79 17.73
CA VAL A 352 3.03 -8.59 18.88
C VAL A 352 3.38 -9.61 19.97
N LYS A 353 3.89 -9.12 21.11
CA LYS A 353 4.28 -9.87 22.30
C LYS A 353 3.40 -9.55 23.52
N GLY A 354 2.86 -8.33 23.57
CA GLY A 354 2.02 -7.85 24.67
C GLY A 354 0.53 -7.73 24.33
N SER A 355 -0.22 -7.20 25.29
CA SER A 355 -1.67 -6.95 25.17
C SER A 355 -2.03 -5.48 24.95
N GLY A 356 -1.02 -4.63 24.76
CA GLY A 356 -1.17 -3.22 24.48
C GLY A 356 -1.84 -2.93 23.14
N LYS A 357 -2.10 -1.64 22.92
CA LYS A 357 -2.67 -1.13 21.68
C LYS A 357 -1.64 -0.26 20.96
N GLY A 358 -1.52 -0.40 19.66
CA GLY A 358 -0.55 0.37 18.86
C GLY A 358 -0.46 -0.14 17.44
N GLY A 359 0.45 0.43 16.66
CA GLY A 359 0.76 0.00 15.31
C GLY A 359 2.23 0.21 14.99
N ARG A 360 2.64 -0.25 13.81
CA ARG A 360 4.04 -0.23 13.37
C ARG A 360 4.59 1.18 13.25
N ASN A 361 3.80 2.15 12.79
CA ASN A 361 4.23 3.54 12.64
C ASN A 361 4.48 4.20 14.00
N GLN A 362 3.54 4.04 14.93
CA GLN A 362 3.69 4.48 16.31
C GLN A 362 4.88 3.78 17.00
N GLN A 363 5.09 2.48 16.72
CA GLN A 363 6.19 1.69 17.26
C GLN A 363 7.56 2.15 16.74
N ILE A 364 7.71 2.46 15.44
CA ILE A 364 8.96 2.95 14.84
C ILE A 364 9.45 4.19 15.57
N VAL A 365 8.56 5.17 15.76
CA VAL A 365 8.91 6.44 16.42
C VAL A 365 9.23 6.20 17.90
N LEU A 366 8.53 5.25 18.55
CA LEU A 366 8.75 4.95 19.97
C LEU A 366 10.09 4.23 20.20
N ALA A 367 10.43 3.30 19.30
CA ALA A 367 11.73 2.62 19.29
C ALA A 367 12.87 3.62 19.03
N ALA A 368 12.69 4.56 18.11
CA ALA A 368 13.65 5.64 17.90
C ALA A 368 13.85 6.47 19.18
N LEU A 369 12.77 6.87 19.85
CA LEU A 369 12.83 7.58 21.12
C LEU A 369 13.62 6.79 22.19
N SER A 370 13.29 5.51 22.40
CA SER A 370 14.03 4.65 23.35
C SER A 370 15.53 4.59 23.05
N LYS A 371 15.89 4.48 21.76
CA LYS A 371 17.30 4.42 21.34
C LYS A 371 18.03 5.74 21.56
N LEU A 372 17.37 6.88 21.39
CA LEU A 372 17.97 8.18 21.69
C LEU A 372 18.33 8.30 23.18
N PHE A 373 17.53 7.74 24.10
CA PHE A 373 17.83 7.74 25.55
C PHE A 373 19.16 7.07 25.94
N GLU A 374 19.80 6.31 25.05
CA GLU A 374 21.10 5.67 25.33
C GLU A 374 22.28 6.65 25.23
N GLN A 375 22.07 7.87 24.75
CA GLN A 375 23.14 8.87 24.58
C GLN A 375 23.47 9.64 25.86
N SER A 376 24.76 9.86 26.11
CA SER A 376 25.25 10.68 27.22
C SER A 376 24.95 12.18 27.07
N ASN A 377 24.85 12.67 25.82
CA ASN A 377 24.53 14.08 25.50
C ASN A 377 23.05 14.28 25.11
N PHE A 378 22.16 13.39 25.56
CA PHE A 378 20.73 13.42 25.28
C PHE A 378 20.14 14.82 25.48
N GLY A 379 19.67 15.43 24.39
CA GLY A 379 19.00 16.72 24.44
C GLY A 379 19.88 17.98 24.47
N GLN A 380 21.21 17.86 24.42
CA GLN A 380 22.14 19.01 24.23
C GLN A 380 22.42 19.29 22.73
N GLU A 381 21.50 18.91 21.87
CA GLU A 381 21.68 18.89 20.43
C GLU A 381 21.65 20.32 19.87
N LYS A 382 22.70 20.70 19.13
CA LYS A 382 22.66 21.88 18.24
C LYS A 382 21.88 21.63 16.95
N VAL A 383 21.34 20.42 16.79
CA VAL A 383 20.65 19.98 15.57
C VAL A 383 19.17 19.89 15.89
N GLU A 384 18.33 20.62 15.17
CA GLU A 384 16.89 20.41 15.23
C GLU A 384 16.52 19.22 14.34
N PHE A 385 15.58 18.39 14.79
CA PHE A 385 15.11 17.27 14.00
C PHE A 385 13.63 16.99 14.22
N ALA A 386 13.04 16.30 13.25
CA ALA A 386 11.73 15.68 13.41
C ALA A 386 11.70 14.32 12.70
N LEU A 387 11.15 13.32 13.37
CA LEU A 387 10.90 11.99 12.84
C LEU A 387 9.41 11.73 12.86
N MET A 388 8.81 11.59 11.70
CA MET A 388 7.42 11.17 11.51
C MET A 388 7.36 9.78 10.91
N SER A 389 6.41 8.97 11.37
CA SER A 389 5.97 7.75 10.69
C SER A 389 4.45 7.71 10.71
N ALA A 390 3.81 7.52 9.55
CA ALA A 390 2.36 7.45 9.45
C ALA A 390 1.86 6.57 8.29
N GLY A 391 0.76 5.85 8.51
CA GLY A 391 0.05 5.07 7.50
C GLY A 391 -0.82 5.97 6.63
N THR A 392 -0.70 5.88 5.30
CA THR A 392 -1.41 6.77 4.36
C THR A 392 -2.92 6.62 4.38
N ASP A 393 -3.47 5.55 4.97
CA ASP A 393 -4.91 5.36 5.21
C ASP A 393 -5.44 6.07 6.45
N GLY A 394 -4.55 6.72 7.21
CA GLY A 394 -4.88 7.46 8.40
C GLY A 394 -5.05 6.59 9.65
N GLN A 395 -4.66 5.31 9.57
CA GLN A 395 -4.73 4.35 10.67
C GLN A 395 -3.40 3.57 10.81
N ASP A 396 -3.15 3.01 11.99
CA ASP A 396 -1.93 2.27 12.29
C ASP A 396 -2.22 1.21 13.35
N GLY A 397 -2.33 -0.05 12.91
CA GLY A 397 -2.80 -1.15 13.74
C GLY A 397 -4.30 -1.03 14.06
N PRO A 398 -4.79 -1.57 15.19
CA PRO A 398 -6.20 -1.49 15.57
C PRO A 398 -6.56 -0.13 16.21
N THR A 399 -5.99 0.99 15.74
CA THR A 399 -6.14 2.32 16.36
C THR A 399 -6.72 3.36 15.40
N ASP A 400 -7.16 4.49 15.95
CA ASP A 400 -7.61 5.68 15.20
C ASP A 400 -6.46 6.66 14.88
N ALA A 401 -5.22 6.28 15.20
CA ALA A 401 -4.04 7.07 14.92
C ALA A 401 -3.40 6.60 13.61
N ALA A 402 -2.91 7.54 12.80
CA ALA A 402 -2.11 7.23 11.63
C ALA A 402 -0.66 6.89 12.01
N GLY A 403 -0.18 7.36 13.15
CA GLY A 403 1.24 7.30 13.50
C GLY A 403 1.65 8.27 14.60
N ALA A 404 2.93 8.68 14.59
CA ALA A 404 3.49 9.62 15.56
C ALA A 404 4.57 10.53 14.94
N VAL A 405 4.85 11.65 15.61
CA VAL A 405 5.96 12.56 15.32
C VAL A 405 6.79 12.77 16.58
N LEU A 406 8.08 12.53 16.51
CA LEU A 406 9.06 12.89 17.53
C LEU A 406 9.92 14.06 17.05
N THR A 407 10.06 15.10 17.85
CA THR A 407 10.86 16.28 17.50
C THR A 407 11.94 16.57 18.54
N SER A 408 12.93 17.39 18.19
CA SER A 408 13.90 17.92 19.17
C SER A 408 13.22 18.63 20.35
N ASN A 409 12.06 19.27 20.15
CA ASN A 409 11.26 19.88 21.22
C ASN A 409 10.70 18.84 22.21
N ASP A 410 10.37 17.64 21.76
CA ASP A 410 9.96 16.55 22.65
C ASP A 410 11.11 16.09 23.56
N MET A 411 12.34 16.19 23.06
CA MET A 411 13.55 15.95 23.85
C MET A 411 13.74 17.03 24.91
N GLN A 412 13.38 18.29 24.61
CA GLN A 412 13.37 19.38 25.59
C GLN A 412 12.31 19.14 26.66
N TYR A 413 11.09 18.79 26.24
CA TYR A 413 9.98 18.44 27.13
C TYR A 413 10.36 17.33 28.13
N ILE A 414 11.00 16.26 27.65
CA ILE A 414 11.48 15.16 28.52
C ILE A 414 12.42 15.68 29.62
N ARG A 415 13.31 16.65 29.31
CA ARG A 415 14.22 17.23 30.31
C ARG A 415 13.49 18.07 31.35
N GLU A 416 12.48 18.82 30.93
CA GLU A 416 11.70 19.69 31.80
C GLU A 416 10.84 18.91 32.80
N VAL A 417 10.20 17.83 32.35
CA VAL A 417 9.36 16.99 33.23
C VAL A 417 10.17 15.95 34.03
N GLY A 418 11.45 15.79 33.71
CA GLY A 418 12.39 14.97 34.46
C GLY A 418 11.98 13.49 34.57
N SER A 419 11.85 12.99 35.79
CA SER A 419 11.79 11.54 36.08
C SER A 419 10.56 10.79 35.54
N GLN A 420 9.57 11.47 34.99
CA GLN A 420 8.35 10.85 34.46
C GLN A 420 8.64 9.96 33.23
N TRP A 421 9.52 10.40 32.34
CA TRP A 421 9.88 9.67 31.12
C TRP A 421 11.32 9.18 31.22
N LYS A 422 11.49 7.89 31.50
CA LYS A 422 12.77 7.19 31.54
C LYS A 422 12.78 6.08 30.50
N LYS A 423 13.97 5.68 30.04
CA LYS A 423 14.14 4.57 29.09
C LYS A 423 13.38 3.31 29.51
N THR A 424 13.45 2.92 30.78
CA THR A 424 12.74 1.73 31.31
C THR A 424 11.22 1.83 31.18
N VAL A 425 10.64 3.02 31.32
CA VAL A 425 9.20 3.25 31.12
C VAL A 425 8.86 3.08 29.64
N ILE A 426 9.65 3.69 28.76
CA ILE A 426 9.46 3.63 27.31
C ILE A 426 9.59 2.19 26.80
N ASP A 427 10.64 1.48 27.21
CA ASP A 427 10.86 0.07 26.88
C ASP A 427 9.70 -0.82 27.37
N GLY A 428 9.08 -0.48 28.50
CA GLY A 428 7.87 -1.13 28.99
C GLY A 428 6.70 -1.04 28.00
N TYR A 429 6.45 0.15 27.44
CA TYR A 429 5.43 0.36 26.40
C TYR A 429 5.78 -0.36 25.10
N ILE A 430 7.05 -0.32 24.66
CA ILE A 430 7.55 -1.03 23.46
C ILE A 430 7.32 -2.54 23.59
N ASN A 431 7.73 -3.13 24.72
CA ASN A 431 7.66 -4.58 24.95
C ASN A 431 6.22 -5.07 25.13
N ASN A 432 5.31 -4.20 25.58
CA ASN A 432 3.88 -4.52 25.68
C ASN A 432 3.09 -4.19 24.40
N ASN A 433 3.75 -3.72 23.33
CA ASN A 433 3.10 -3.23 22.09
C ASN A 433 2.04 -2.15 22.35
N ASP A 434 2.30 -1.27 23.32
CA ASP A 434 1.34 -0.27 23.81
C ASP A 434 1.68 1.16 23.36
N SER A 435 2.15 1.32 22.12
CA SER A 435 2.60 2.60 21.58
C SER A 435 1.48 3.65 21.51
N TYR A 436 0.22 3.24 21.33
CA TYR A 436 -0.93 4.15 21.30
C TYR A 436 -1.14 4.85 22.64
N ASN A 437 -1.16 4.09 23.73
CA ASN A 437 -1.35 4.67 25.07
C ASN A 437 -0.13 5.45 25.54
N PHE A 438 1.07 5.09 25.05
CA PHE A 438 2.26 5.94 25.23
C PHE A 438 2.04 7.31 24.58
N TRP A 439 1.80 7.37 23.27
CA TRP A 439 1.70 8.63 22.53
C TRP A 439 0.52 9.48 22.96
N LYS A 440 -0.60 8.86 23.36
CA LYS A 440 -1.74 9.55 23.96
C LYS A 440 -1.39 10.28 25.26
N LYS A 441 -0.47 9.74 26.08
CA LYS A 441 -0.05 10.34 27.36
C LYS A 441 1.15 11.26 27.21
N PHE A 442 2.11 10.89 26.36
CA PHE A 442 3.33 11.62 26.13
C PHE A 442 3.03 13.02 25.57
N ASN A 443 3.58 14.05 26.22
CA ASN A 443 3.39 15.45 25.84
C ASN A 443 1.90 15.81 25.60
N ASN A 444 1.00 15.25 26.42
CA ASN A 444 -0.46 15.41 26.30
C ASN A 444 -1.02 15.07 24.91
N GLY A 445 -0.46 14.07 24.22
CA GLY A 445 -0.93 13.63 22.92
C GLY A 445 -0.43 14.45 21.73
N LYS A 446 0.39 15.50 21.95
CA LYS A 446 0.85 16.39 20.87
C LYS A 446 1.72 15.68 19.82
N SER A 447 2.40 14.61 20.19
CA SER A 447 3.21 13.78 19.29
C SER A 447 2.41 12.70 18.56
N HIS A 448 1.11 12.59 18.83
CA HIS A 448 0.25 11.55 18.26
C HIS A 448 -0.46 12.07 17.00
N ILE A 449 -0.40 11.32 15.90
CA ILE A 449 -1.06 11.74 14.66
C ILE A 449 -2.46 11.12 14.62
N ILE A 450 -3.47 11.89 15.04
CA ILE A 450 -4.88 11.53 14.88
C ILE A 450 -5.41 12.25 13.64
N PHE A 451 -5.55 11.51 12.54
CA PHE A 451 -5.89 12.07 11.23
C PHE A 451 -7.29 11.65 10.75
N GLY A 452 -7.70 10.42 11.11
CA GLY A 452 -8.91 9.80 10.58
C GLY A 452 -8.72 9.22 9.17
N PRO A 453 -9.71 8.49 8.63
CA PRO A 453 -9.58 7.82 7.33
C PRO A 453 -9.34 8.82 6.19
N THR A 454 -8.30 8.58 5.38
CA THR A 454 -7.87 9.49 4.30
C THR A 454 -8.48 9.18 2.94
N GLY A 455 -9.07 7.98 2.79
CA GLY A 455 -9.57 7.47 1.51
C GLY A 455 -8.50 6.89 0.57
N THR A 456 -7.21 6.93 0.94
CA THR A 456 -6.11 6.36 0.14
C THR A 456 -5.29 5.38 0.98
N ASN A 457 -4.75 4.33 0.38
CA ASN A 457 -3.77 3.47 1.02
C ASN A 457 -2.70 3.09 0.01
N VAL A 458 -1.51 3.65 0.19
CA VAL A 458 -0.29 3.35 -0.55
C VAL A 458 0.86 3.09 0.44
N MET A 459 0.55 2.35 1.50
CA MET A 459 1.46 1.96 2.60
C MET A 459 1.89 3.14 3.50
N ASP A 460 3.02 3.02 4.20
CA ASP A 460 3.46 4.01 5.18
C ASP A 460 4.41 5.06 4.60
N VAL A 461 4.41 6.25 5.19
CA VAL A 461 5.34 7.34 4.90
C VAL A 461 6.12 7.67 6.17
N GLN A 462 7.44 7.63 6.09
CA GLN A 462 8.34 8.14 7.12
C GLN A 462 9.16 9.31 6.61
N VAL A 463 9.28 10.33 7.45
CA VAL A 463 10.04 11.55 7.16
C VAL A 463 10.97 11.83 8.32
N LEU A 464 12.27 11.87 8.06
CA LEU A 464 13.29 12.35 8.99
C LEU A 464 13.84 13.70 8.49
N LEU A 465 13.53 14.76 9.22
CA LEU A 465 14.05 16.10 9.02
C LEU A 465 15.25 16.33 9.92
N LEU A 466 16.32 16.89 9.36
CA LEU A 466 17.54 17.29 10.08
C LEU A 466 17.88 18.72 9.67
N ASN A 467 18.03 19.60 10.66
CA ASN A 467 18.51 20.98 10.51
C ASN A 467 19.75 21.17 11.39
N THR A 468 20.92 21.30 10.77
CA THR A 468 22.22 21.36 11.46
C THR A 468 22.77 22.79 11.64
N LYS A 469 21.97 23.83 11.39
CA LYS A 469 22.39 25.23 11.56
C LYS A 469 22.55 25.66 13.01
#